data_AF-L7LGF4-F1
#
_entry.id   AF-L7LGF4-F1
#
_cell.length_a   1.000
_cell.length_b   1.000
_cell.length_c   1.000
_cell.angle_alpha   90.00
_cell.angle_beta   90.00
_cell.angle_gamma   90.00
#
_symmetry.space_group_name_H-M   'P 1'
#
loop_
_entity.id
_entity.type
_entity.pdbx_description
1 polymer ?
#
loop_
_entity_poly.entity_id
_entity_poly.type
_entity_poly.pdbx_seq_one_letter_code
_entity_poly.pdbx_strand_id
1 'polypeptide(L)'
;MLRGRVELTDDARLAVPATLVCCSIPAARIMESAEAGHPMFAEVLNLENVDFVDLPTGHWPMWSRPGYLARILAAAAARLPLSARTARGTRRESNRRAGS
;
A
#
# COMPACT_ATOMS: atom_id res chain seq x y z
N MET A 1 -24.53 -4.13 -13.03
CA MET A 1 -23.11 -4.05 -12.59
C MET A 1 -22.92 -2.67 -11.97
N LEU A 2 -22.78 -2.55 -10.65
CA LEU A 2 -22.60 -1.26 -9.99
C LEU A 2 -21.10 -0.94 -9.94
N ARG A 3 -20.64 -0.01 -10.76
CA ARG A 3 -19.31 0.61 -10.61
C ARG A 3 -19.55 2.04 -10.14
N GLY A 4 -19.31 2.29 -8.85
CA GLY A 4 -19.35 3.62 -8.26
C GLY A 4 -17.93 4.14 -8.03
N ARG A 5 -17.69 5.42 -8.28
CA ARG A 5 -16.45 6.09 -7.91
C ARG A 5 -16.39 6.19 -6.38
N VAL A 6 -15.26 5.80 -5.80
CA VAL A 6 -14.96 6.02 -4.38
C VAL A 6 -14.06 7.24 -4.31
N GLU A 7 -14.49 8.26 -3.57
CA GLU A 7 -13.66 9.44 -3.28
C GLU A 7 -12.93 9.19 -1.96
N LEU A 8 -11.61 9.39 -1.95
CA LEU A 8 -10.79 9.32 -0.75
C LEU A 8 -10.48 10.75 -0.28
N THR A 9 -11.00 11.14 0.88
CA THR A 9 -10.93 12.53 1.37
C THR A 9 -9.93 12.75 2.50
N ASP A 10 -9.41 11.67 3.09
CA ASP A 10 -8.41 11.76 4.16
C ASP A 10 -7.00 11.75 3.55
N ASP A 11 -6.29 12.87 3.68
CA ASP A 11 -4.93 13.02 3.15
C ASP A 11 -3.89 12.29 3.99
N ALA A 12 -4.20 11.86 5.22
CA ALA A 12 -3.33 11.00 6.02
C ALA A 12 -2.98 9.68 5.29
N ARG A 13 -3.76 9.29 4.28
CA ARG A 13 -3.46 8.15 3.40
C ARG A 13 -2.12 8.29 2.67
N LEU A 14 -1.70 9.52 2.34
CA LEU A 14 -0.48 9.79 1.56
C LEU A 14 0.79 9.55 2.40
N ALA A 15 0.68 9.67 3.72
CA ALA A 15 1.76 9.40 4.66
C ALA A 15 1.96 7.91 4.95
N VAL A 16 1.01 7.04 4.58
CA VAL A 16 1.10 5.59 4.83
C VAL A 16 2.29 5.01 4.04
N PRO A 17 3.27 4.34 4.69
CA PRO A 17 4.41 3.80 3.97
C PRO A 17 3.97 2.71 2.97
N ALA A 18 4.39 2.88 1.73
CA ALA A 18 4.05 2.01 0.62
C ALA A 18 5.32 1.40 0.01
N THR A 19 5.21 0.19 -0.52
CA THR A 19 6.26 -0.43 -1.32
C THR A 19 5.64 -1.00 -2.59
N LEU A 20 6.04 -0.49 -3.75
CA LEU A 20 5.62 -0.97 -5.06
C LEU A 20 6.59 -2.07 -5.51
N VAL A 21 6.07 -3.29 -5.64
CA VAL A 21 6.84 -4.44 -6.16
C VAL A 21 6.60 -4.55 -7.67
N CYS A 22 7.54 -4.02 -8.43
CA CYS A 22 7.50 -3.85 -9.88
C CYS A 22 7.85 -5.17 -10.58
N CYS A 23 6.81 -5.92 -10.99
CA CYS A 23 7.00 -7.27 -11.55
C CYS A 23 7.15 -7.25 -13.07
N SER A 24 6.13 -6.73 -13.76
CA SER A 24 6.02 -6.73 -15.22
C SER A 24 6.31 -5.38 -15.86
N ILE A 25 6.24 -4.31 -15.08
CA ILE A 25 6.56 -2.94 -15.51
C ILE A 25 7.67 -2.46 -14.58
N PRO A 26 8.87 -2.10 -15.10
CA PRO A 26 9.97 -1.62 -14.29
C PRO A 26 9.62 -0.33 -13.54
N ALA A 27 10.19 -0.15 -12.35
CA ALA A 27 9.98 1.04 -11.52
C ALA A 27 10.24 2.35 -12.28
N ALA A 28 11.32 2.40 -13.07
CA ALA A 28 11.64 3.57 -13.89
C ALA A 28 10.51 3.93 -14.86
N ARG A 29 9.87 2.94 -15.50
CA ARG A 29 8.75 3.19 -16.43
C ARG A 29 7.50 3.68 -15.69
N ILE A 30 7.26 3.18 -14.49
CA ILE A 30 6.17 3.67 -13.63
C ILE A 30 6.41 5.14 -13.27
N MET A 31 7.61 5.48 -12.80
CA MET A 31 7.97 6.86 -12.44
C MET A 31 7.87 7.81 -13.62
N GLU A 32 8.46 7.47 -14.76
CA GLU A 32 8.33 8.28 -15.98
C GLU A 32 6.86 8.48 -16.38
N SER A 33 6.05 7.43 -16.27
CA SER A 33 4.61 7.53 -16.59
C SER A 33 3.86 8.40 -15.58
N ALA A 34 4.25 8.32 -14.30
CA ALA A 34 3.66 9.13 -13.23
C ALA A 34 3.98 10.62 -13.43
N GLU A 35 5.25 10.94 -13.73
CA GLU A 35 5.73 12.29 -14.06
C GLU A 35 5.04 12.86 -15.31
N ALA A 36 4.76 12.01 -16.29
CA ALA A 36 3.97 12.36 -17.47
C ALA A 36 2.46 12.51 -17.20
N GLY A 37 2.00 12.31 -15.95
CA GLY A 37 0.60 12.44 -15.57
C GLY A 37 -0.29 11.29 -16.05
N HIS A 38 0.27 10.11 -16.36
CA HIS A 38 -0.52 8.97 -16.81
C HIS A 38 -1.53 8.54 -15.71
N PRO A 39 -2.85 8.45 -15.99
CA PRO A 39 -3.87 8.28 -14.95
C PRO A 39 -3.69 7.06 -14.04
N MET A 40 -3.05 6.00 -14.54
CA MET A 40 -2.76 4.80 -13.74
C MET A 40 -1.67 5.01 -12.67
N PHE A 41 -0.74 5.94 -12.90
CA PHE A 41 0.47 6.09 -12.08
C PHE A 41 0.61 7.48 -11.46
N ALA A 42 -0.16 8.48 -11.89
CA ALA A 42 -0.06 9.86 -11.40
C ALA A 42 -0.14 9.97 -9.86
N GLU A 43 -1.02 9.19 -9.22
CA GLU A 43 -1.17 9.17 -7.75
C GLU A 43 0.08 8.72 -7.00
N VAL A 44 0.99 7.98 -7.64
CA VAL A 44 2.23 7.52 -7.00
C VAL A 44 3.10 8.71 -6.58
N LEU A 45 3.04 9.84 -7.31
CA LEU A 45 3.78 11.05 -6.97
C LEU A 45 3.26 11.76 -5.72
N ASN A 46 2.04 11.47 -5.29
CA ASN A 46 1.44 12.08 -4.10
C ASN A 46 1.83 11.34 -2.81
N LEU A 47 2.43 10.14 -2.90
CA LEU A 47 2.81 9.37 -1.73
C LEU A 47 4.06 9.95 -1.07
N GLU A 48 4.01 10.18 0.23
CA GLU A 48 5.14 10.76 0.98
C GLU A 48 6.25 9.75 1.23
N ASN A 49 5.88 8.48 1.41
CA ASN A 49 6.78 7.39 1.82
C ASN A 49 6.61 6.19 0.88
N VAL A 50 7.25 6.24 -0.28
CA VAL A 50 7.13 5.17 -1.29
C VAL A 50 8.49 4.60 -1.67
N ASP A 51 8.62 3.28 -1.55
CA ASP A 51 9.75 2.51 -2.07
C ASP A 51 9.36 1.75 -3.33
N PHE A 52 10.33 1.55 -4.21
CA PHE A 52 10.19 0.72 -5.41
C PHE A 52 11.15 -0.46 -5.36
N VAL A 53 10.66 -1.63 -5.70
CA VAL A 53 11.47 -2.85 -5.77
C VAL A 53 11.16 -3.56 -7.08
N ASP A 54 12.14 -3.63 -7.97
CA ASP A 54 12.03 -4.43 -9.18
C ASP A 54 12.19 -5.92 -8.87
N LEU A 55 11.19 -6.71 -9.28
CA LEU A 55 11.20 -8.17 -9.23
C LEU A 55 10.80 -8.68 -10.62
N PRO A 56 11.71 -8.70 -11.62
CA PRO A 56 11.35 -8.88 -13.03
C PRO A 56 10.78 -10.29 -13.28
N THR A 57 9.46 -10.40 -13.25
CA THR A 57 8.71 -11.66 -13.28
C THR A 57 7.28 -11.43 -13.79
N GLY A 58 6.48 -12.49 -13.91
CA GLY A 58 5.07 -12.36 -14.31
C GLY A 58 4.24 -11.54 -13.31
N HIS A 59 3.01 -11.17 -13.72
CA HIS A 59 2.10 -10.37 -12.88
C HIS A 59 1.74 -11.03 -11.53
N TRP A 60 1.95 -12.34 -11.42
CA TRP A 60 1.64 -13.15 -10.24
C TRP A 60 2.93 -13.64 -9.55
N PRO A 61 3.66 -12.74 -8.84
CA PRO A 61 4.95 -13.06 -8.21
C PRO A 61 4.85 -14.13 -7.12
N MET A 62 3.67 -14.30 -6.51
CA MET A 62 3.42 -15.38 -5.55
C MET A 62 3.51 -16.77 -6.18
N TRP A 63 3.39 -16.89 -7.51
CA TRP A 63 3.55 -18.15 -8.24
C TRP A 63 4.89 -18.24 -8.93
N SER A 64 5.35 -17.16 -9.56
CA SER A 64 6.59 -17.20 -10.34
C SER A 64 7.86 -17.07 -9.49
N ARG A 65 7.83 -16.28 -8.41
CA ARG A 65 8.97 -16.06 -7.50
C ARG A 65 8.55 -15.92 -6.02
N PRO A 66 7.86 -16.92 -5.44
CA PRO A 66 7.31 -16.84 -4.08
C PRO A 66 8.36 -16.49 -3.01
N GLY A 67 9.54 -17.11 -3.07
CA GLY A 67 10.60 -16.90 -2.07
C GLY A 67 11.17 -15.47 -2.09
N TYR A 68 11.39 -14.90 -3.27
CA TYR A 68 11.87 -13.51 -3.40
C TYR A 68 10.80 -12.52 -2.94
N LEU A 69 9.54 -12.73 -3.33
CA LEU A 69 8.43 -11.91 -2.88
C LEU A 69 8.30 -11.92 -1.34
N ALA A 70 8.37 -13.11 -0.72
CA ALA A 70 8.28 -13.23 0.74
C ALA A 70 9.40 -12.45 1.46
N ARG A 71 10.62 -12.47 0.93
CA ARG A 71 11.74 -11.68 1.48
C ARG A 71 11.52 -10.18 1.37
N ILE A 72 10.99 -9.71 0.23
CA ILE A 72 10.65 -8.29 0.01
C ILE A 72 9.58 -7.85 1.02
N LEU A 73 8.51 -8.64 1.17
CA LEU A 73 7.44 -8.36 2.12
C LEU A 73 7.93 -8.33 3.57
N ALA A 74 8.77 -9.29 3.97
CA ALA A 74 9.36 -9.32 5.30
C ALA A 74 10.25 -8.08 5.56
N ALA A 75 11.06 -7.69 4.59
CA ALA A 75 11.90 -6.49 4.67
C ALA A 75 11.06 -5.21 4.76
N ALA A 76 9.96 -5.11 4.00
CA ALA A 76 9.05 -3.97 4.07
C ALA A 76 8.35 -3.87 5.43
N ALA A 77 7.84 -5.00 5.95
CA ALA A 77 7.19 -5.03 7.24
C ALA A 77 8.15 -4.70 8.41
N ALA A 78 9.43 -5.06 8.31
CA ALA A 78 10.42 -4.77 9.33
C ALA A 78 10.79 -3.27 9.42
N ARG A 79 10.61 -2.51 8.34
CA ARG A 79 10.88 -1.06 8.29
C ARG A 79 9.78 -0.22 8.92
N LEU A 80 8.55 -0.75 9.00
CA LEU A 80 7.44 -0.06 9.63
C LEU A 80 7.69 0.05 11.16
N PRO A 81 7.62 1.27 11.74
CA PRO A 81 7.78 1.43 13.18
C PRO A 81 6.70 0.61 13.91
N LEU A 82 7.06 0.02 15.05
CA LEU A 82 6.18 -0.86 15.82
C LEU A 82 4.85 -0.18 16.22
N SER A 83 4.82 1.15 16.30
CA SER A 83 3.60 1.96 16.52
C SER A 83 2.55 1.80 15.41
N ALA A 84 2.96 1.55 14.17
CA ALA A 84 2.06 1.31 13.04
C ALA A 84 1.44 -0.12 13.06
N ARG A 85 1.95 -1.04 13.90
CA ARG A 85 1.47 -2.43 13.97
C ARG A 85 0.21 -2.60 14.82
N THR A 86 -0.26 -1.56 15.54
CA THR A 86 -1.26 -1.67 16.62
C THR A 86 -2.68 -1.17 16.25
N ALA A 87 -3.03 -0.99 14.97
CA ALA A 87 -4.43 -0.71 14.59
C ALA A 87 -5.32 -1.98 14.55
N ARG A 88 -5.19 -2.88 15.53
CA ARG A 88 -6.06 -4.06 15.67
C ARG A 88 -6.69 -4.10 17.07
N GLY A 89 -7.89 -3.51 17.18
CA GLY A 89 -8.93 -3.94 18.13
C GLY A 89 -9.10 -3.13 19.41
N THR A 90 -9.85 -2.02 19.35
CA THR A 90 -10.79 -1.68 20.44
C THR A 90 -12.15 -1.34 19.82
N ARG A 91 -12.96 -2.38 19.60
CA ARG A 91 -14.39 -2.22 19.36
C ARG A 91 -14.98 -1.58 20.62
N ARG A 92 -15.33 -0.28 20.52
CA ARG A 92 -16.32 0.36 21.41
C ARG A 92 -17.57 -0.51 21.42
N GLU A 93 -18.07 -0.85 22.61
CA GLU A 93 -19.46 -0.59 23.04
C GLU A 93 -19.84 -1.39 24.29
N SER A 94 -19.95 -0.70 25.42
CA SER A 94 -21.02 -0.92 26.40
C SER A 94 -20.99 0.22 27.43
N ASN A 95 -21.39 1.41 26.99
CA ASN A 95 -22.06 2.34 27.89
C ASN A 95 -23.56 2.04 27.82
N ARG A 96 -24.10 1.37 28.83
CA ARG A 96 -25.50 1.56 29.23
C ARG A 96 -25.55 1.76 30.73
N ARG A 97 -26.04 2.93 31.10
CA ARG A 97 -26.47 3.33 32.45
C ARG A 97 -27.56 2.40 32.97
N ALA A 98 -27.47 2.06 34.26
CA ALA A 98 -28.54 1.83 35.25
C ALA A 98 -27.82 1.16 36.44
N GLY A 99 -27.85 1.60 37.67
CA GLY A 99 -28.75 2.47 38.40
C GLY A 99 -28.63 2.05 39.88
N SER A 100 -28.77 3.03 40.76
CA SER A 100 -28.80 2.95 42.23
C SER A 100 -27.47 2.80 42.98
#